data_AF-A0A8J3YYX6-F1
#
_entry.id   AF-A0A8J3YYX6-F1
#
_cell.length_a   1.000
_cell.length_b   1.000
_cell.length_c   1.000
_cell.angle_alpha   90.00
_cell.angle_beta   90.00
_cell.angle_gamma   90.00
#
_symmetry.space_group_name_H-M   'P 1'
#
loop_
_entity.id
_entity.type
_entity.pdbx_description
1 polymer ?
#
loop_
_entity_poly.entity_id
_entity_poly.type
_entity_poly.pdbx_seq_one_letter_code
_entity_poly.pdbx_strand_id
1 'polypeptide(L)'
;MTLRQLARIRWGVRAALVLGVATSVAANVLHANPNPISQAIAAWPPLALLLTVELISRVPVHRRSLAAVRLAATASIASIAAWVSYWHMAGVAARYGETGAAPYLIPVSVDGLVVVASVCLVELAGRIRTLTEAASAEVSATVHQPTTAAVDPAPVEPAPAADDTPEKTPPAVERAKPTTRAVRPRSSRRPPSADKVAKAAARMPGATVAAIAAKAGVSESTARRYLPASVRTSDDAVVASALPASPAATPVLADAA
;
A
#
# COMPACT_ATOMS: atom_id res chain seq x y z
N MET A 1 -17.76 7.71 17.29
CA MET A 1 -17.47 6.25 17.41
C MET A 1 -16.02 6.07 17.82
N THR A 2 -15.75 5.16 18.74
CA THR A 2 -14.37 4.83 19.15
C THR A 2 -13.70 3.91 18.12
N LEU A 3 -12.36 3.89 18.07
CA LEU A 3 -11.60 3.00 17.16
C LEU A 3 -11.97 1.51 17.35
N ARG A 4 -12.25 1.09 18.59
CA ARG A 4 -12.70 -0.28 18.90
C ARG A 4 -14.08 -0.59 18.31
N GLN A 5 -15.01 0.36 18.33
CA GLN A 5 -16.33 0.20 17.70
C GLN A 5 -16.21 0.08 16.18
N LEU A 6 -15.40 0.92 15.54
CA LEU A 6 -15.15 0.85 14.09
C LEU A 6 -14.48 -0.48 13.70
N ALA A 7 -13.56 -0.99 14.51
CA ALA A 7 -12.95 -2.29 14.28
C ALA A 7 -13.95 -3.45 14.35
N ARG A 8 -14.88 -3.44 15.32
CA ARG A 8 -15.96 -4.45 15.43
C ARG A 8 -16.92 -4.38 14.24
N ILE A 9 -17.34 -3.19 13.85
CA ILE A 9 -18.19 -2.99 12.66
C ILE A 9 -17.47 -3.51 11.42
N ARG A 10 -16.15 -3.28 11.30
CA ARG A 10 -15.36 -3.78 10.16
C ARG A 10 -15.37 -5.29 10.08
N TRP A 11 -15.28 -5.98 11.22
CA TRP A 11 -15.39 -7.43 11.26
C TRP A 11 -16.77 -7.91 10.82
N GLY A 12 -17.84 -7.25 11.27
CA GLY A 12 -19.20 -7.55 10.82
C GLY A 12 -19.38 -7.36 9.31
N VAL A 13 -18.91 -6.23 8.77
CA VAL A 13 -18.96 -5.93 7.33
C VAL A 13 -18.14 -6.94 6.52
N ARG A 14 -16.96 -7.34 7.02
CA ARG A 14 -16.15 -8.40 6.40
C ARG A 14 -16.85 -9.75 6.39
N ALA A 15 -17.49 -10.12 7.50
CA ALA A 15 -18.25 -11.36 7.58
C ALA A 15 -19.41 -11.37 6.56
N ALA A 16 -20.14 -10.26 6.45
CA ALA A 16 -21.21 -10.12 5.45
C ALA A 16 -20.68 -10.24 4.01
N LEU A 17 -19.54 -9.61 3.71
CA LEU A 17 -18.89 -9.72 2.40
C LEU A 17 -18.48 -11.17 2.09
N VAL A 18 -17.82 -11.85 3.04
CA VAL A 18 -17.41 -13.25 2.89
C VAL A 18 -18.61 -14.15 2.69
N LEU A 19 -19.70 -13.91 3.44
CA LEU A 19 -20.94 -14.65 3.30
C LEU A 19 -21.54 -14.50 1.90
N GLY A 20 -21.67 -13.27 1.39
CA GLY A 20 -22.20 -13.04 0.03
C GLY A 20 -21.37 -13.71 -1.07
N VAL A 21 -20.04 -13.62 -0.97
CA VAL A 21 -19.12 -14.31 -1.90
C VAL A 21 -19.27 -15.83 -1.78
N ALA A 22 -19.36 -16.37 -0.57
CA ALA A 22 -19.54 -17.81 -0.35
C ALA A 22 -20.87 -18.32 -0.92
N THR A 23 -21.96 -17.58 -0.75
CA THR A 23 -23.27 -17.91 -1.34
C THR A 23 -23.21 -17.94 -2.87
N SER A 24 -22.53 -16.97 -3.49
CA SER A 24 -22.31 -16.94 -4.95
C SER A 24 -21.54 -18.17 -5.45
N VAL A 25 -20.45 -18.53 -4.78
CA VAL A 25 -19.66 -19.72 -5.12
C VAL A 25 -20.48 -21.01 -4.92
N ALA A 26 -21.21 -21.12 -3.80
CA ALA A 26 -22.02 -22.29 -3.49
C ALA A 26 -23.14 -22.50 -4.53
N ALA A 27 -23.80 -21.43 -4.96
CA ALA A 27 -24.80 -21.50 -6.02
C ALA A 27 -24.22 -22.00 -7.36
N ASN A 28 -23.01 -21.53 -7.72
CA ASN A 28 -22.34 -22.00 -8.93
C ASN A 28 -21.99 -23.49 -8.84
N VAL A 29 -21.50 -23.94 -7.69
CA VAL A 29 -21.19 -25.36 -7.43
C VAL A 29 -22.44 -26.23 -7.46
N LEU A 30 -23.55 -25.75 -6.87
CA LEU A 30 -24.81 -26.47 -6.80
C LEU A 30 -25.54 -26.55 -8.15
N HIS A 31 -25.27 -25.59 -9.04
CA HIS A 31 -25.78 -25.65 -10.41
C HIS A 31 -25.11 -26.76 -11.23
N ALA A 32 -23.86 -27.11 -10.92
CA ALA A 32 -23.07 -28.09 -11.64
C ALA A 32 -23.51 -29.53 -11.35
N ASN A 33 -23.17 -30.45 -12.26
CA ASN A 33 -23.37 -31.89 -12.03
C ASN A 33 -22.67 -32.36 -10.73
N PRO A 34 -23.21 -33.39 -10.03
CA PRO A 34 -22.68 -33.89 -8.76
C PRO A 34 -21.40 -34.71 -8.93
N ASN A 35 -20.42 -34.15 -9.63
CA ASN A 35 -19.07 -34.68 -9.79
C ASN A 35 -18.09 -33.61 -9.26
N PRO A 36 -17.12 -33.97 -8.39
CA PRO A 36 -16.15 -33.02 -7.83
C PRO A 36 -15.40 -32.22 -8.91
N ILE A 37 -15.13 -32.81 -10.07
CA ILE A 37 -14.45 -32.12 -11.18
C ILE A 37 -15.36 -31.04 -11.79
N SER A 38 -16.64 -31.35 -12.02
CA SER A 38 -17.61 -30.40 -12.56
C SER A 38 -17.85 -29.23 -11.60
N GLN A 39 -17.87 -29.50 -10.30
CA GLN A 39 -17.99 -28.48 -9.25
C GLN A 39 -16.75 -27.57 -9.18
N ALA A 40 -15.55 -28.14 -9.29
CA ALA A 40 -14.31 -27.36 -9.34
C ALA A 40 -14.28 -26.42 -10.56
N ILE A 41 -14.68 -26.92 -11.74
CA ILE A 41 -14.79 -26.11 -12.96
C ILE A 41 -15.85 -25.01 -12.80
N ALA A 42 -16.99 -25.30 -12.16
CA ALA A 42 -18.04 -24.31 -11.93
C ALA A 42 -17.69 -23.25 -10.86
N ALA A 43 -16.85 -23.60 -9.88
CA ALA A 43 -16.30 -22.66 -8.90
C ALA A 43 -15.16 -21.80 -9.47
N TRP A 44 -14.56 -22.21 -10.59
CA TRP A 44 -13.39 -21.54 -11.16
C TRP A 44 -13.64 -20.08 -11.57
N PRO A 45 -14.74 -19.70 -12.25
CA PRO A 45 -14.97 -18.31 -12.66
C PRO A 45 -14.93 -17.28 -11.51
N PRO A 46 -15.67 -17.46 -10.38
CA PRO A 46 -15.58 -16.51 -9.27
C PRO A 46 -14.21 -16.54 -8.57
N LEU A 47 -13.54 -17.69 -8.49
CA LEU A 47 -12.21 -17.80 -7.90
C LEU A 47 -11.14 -17.08 -8.75
N ALA A 48 -11.18 -17.23 -10.07
CA ALA A 48 -10.29 -16.54 -10.99
C ALA A 48 -10.43 -15.02 -10.89
N LEU A 49 -11.65 -14.53 -10.68
CA LEU A 49 -11.90 -13.11 -10.43
C LEU A 49 -11.27 -12.61 -9.13
N LEU A 50 -11.49 -13.33 -8.03
CA LEU A 50 -10.90 -12.96 -6.73
C LEU A 50 -9.37 -12.92 -6.81
N LEU A 51 -8.78 -13.90 -7.49
CA LEU A 51 -7.34 -13.93 -7.73
C LEU A 51 -6.88 -12.73 -8.58
N THR A 52 -7.64 -12.38 -9.63
CA THR A 52 -7.35 -11.20 -10.46
C THR A 52 -7.41 -9.90 -9.66
N VAL A 53 -8.39 -9.76 -8.76
CA VAL A 53 -8.53 -8.61 -7.85
C VAL A 53 -7.39 -8.57 -6.81
N GLU A 54 -6.88 -9.71 -6.39
CA GLU A 54 -5.72 -9.75 -5.50
C GLU A 54 -4.44 -9.31 -6.24
N LEU A 55 -4.25 -9.81 -7.46
CA LEU A 55 -3.11 -9.47 -8.31
C LEU A 55 -3.12 -7.98 -8.71
N ILE A 56 -4.29 -7.42 -9.04
CA ILE A 56 -4.41 -6.01 -9.43
C ILE A 56 -4.04 -5.07 -8.28
N SER A 57 -4.35 -5.49 -7.05
CA SER A 57 -4.13 -4.71 -5.82
C SER A 57 -2.68 -4.78 -5.33
N ARG A 58 -1.97 -5.89 -5.58
CA ARG A 58 -0.58 -6.08 -5.12
C ARG A 58 0.48 -5.49 -6.05
N VAL A 59 0.17 -5.26 -7.32
CA VAL A 59 1.12 -4.74 -8.31
C VAL A 59 0.80 -3.26 -8.61
N PRO A 60 1.52 -2.29 -8.02
CA PRO A 60 1.28 -0.87 -8.26
C PRO A 60 1.81 -0.43 -9.63
N VAL A 61 0.88 -0.09 -10.54
CA VAL A 61 1.22 0.40 -11.88
C VAL A 61 1.48 1.91 -11.80
N HIS A 62 2.68 2.34 -12.16
CA HIS A 62 3.10 3.74 -12.01
C HIS A 62 2.50 4.67 -13.08
N ARG A 63 1.96 4.11 -14.18
CA ARG A 63 1.28 4.87 -15.25
C ARG A 63 -0.23 4.73 -15.17
N ARG A 64 -0.93 5.87 -15.15
CA ARG A 64 -2.40 5.95 -15.04
C ARG A 64 -3.13 5.27 -16.20
N SER A 65 -2.58 5.31 -17.43
CA SER A 65 -3.17 4.65 -18.60
C SER A 65 -3.15 3.13 -18.48
N LEU A 66 -2.02 2.55 -18.08
CA LEU A 66 -1.90 1.10 -17.86
C LEU A 66 -2.78 0.64 -16.68
N ALA A 67 -2.91 1.47 -15.64
CA ALA A 67 -3.85 1.20 -14.56
C ALA A 67 -5.31 1.21 -15.05
N ALA A 68 -5.69 2.17 -15.92
CA ALA A 68 -7.02 2.26 -16.50
C ALA A 68 -7.35 1.08 -17.43
N VAL A 69 -6.41 0.72 -18.33
CA VAL A 69 -6.57 -0.45 -19.22
C VAL A 69 -6.73 -1.72 -18.40
N ARG A 70 -5.92 -1.90 -17.35
CA ARG A 70 -6.01 -3.05 -16.46
C ARG A 70 -7.35 -3.09 -15.71
N LEU A 71 -7.80 -1.95 -15.18
CA LEU A 71 -9.12 -1.84 -14.55
C LEU A 71 -10.25 -2.19 -15.53
N ALA A 72 -10.19 -1.68 -16.76
CA ALA A 72 -11.17 -1.98 -17.79
C ALA A 72 -11.18 -3.48 -18.13
N ALA A 73 -10.01 -4.11 -18.32
CA ALA A 73 -9.90 -5.54 -18.58
C ALA A 73 -10.48 -6.38 -17.43
N THR A 74 -10.14 -6.05 -16.18
CA THR A 74 -10.69 -6.72 -15.00
C THR A 74 -12.20 -6.52 -14.89
N ALA A 75 -12.71 -5.30 -15.14
CA ALA A 75 -14.14 -5.01 -15.12
C ALA A 75 -14.90 -5.80 -16.20
N SER A 76 -14.33 -5.95 -17.40
CA SER A 76 -14.92 -6.74 -18.48
C SER A 76 -15.01 -8.21 -18.11
N ILE A 77 -13.91 -8.82 -17.63
CA ILE A 77 -13.91 -10.22 -17.16
C ILE A 77 -14.90 -10.39 -16.01
N ALA A 78 -14.94 -9.42 -15.09
CA ALA A 78 -15.86 -9.45 -13.97
C ALA A 78 -17.32 -9.45 -14.40
N SER A 79 -17.66 -8.62 -15.39
CA SER A 79 -19.02 -8.52 -15.92
C SER A 79 -19.48 -9.83 -16.56
N ILE A 80 -18.61 -10.49 -17.34
CA ILE A 80 -18.91 -11.78 -17.99
C ILE A 80 -19.11 -12.87 -16.92
N ALA A 81 -18.20 -12.96 -15.95
CA ALA A 81 -18.30 -13.95 -14.89
C ALA A 81 -19.53 -13.71 -14.01
N ALA A 82 -19.88 -12.46 -13.71
CA ALA A 82 -21.10 -12.10 -13.00
C ALA A 82 -22.36 -12.51 -13.78
N TRP A 83 -22.39 -12.27 -15.10
CA TRP A 83 -23.51 -12.67 -15.95
C TRP A 83 -23.74 -14.19 -15.90
N VAL A 84 -22.69 -15.00 -16.05
CA VAL A 84 -22.79 -16.47 -15.97
C VAL A 84 -23.21 -16.91 -14.56
N SER A 85 -22.64 -16.30 -13.52
CA SER A 85 -22.96 -16.63 -12.13
C SER A 85 -24.42 -16.31 -11.78
N TYR A 86 -24.96 -15.22 -12.32
CA TYR A 86 -26.36 -14.83 -12.13
C TYR A 86 -27.31 -15.92 -12.63
N TRP A 87 -27.08 -16.42 -13.85
CA TRP A 87 -27.92 -17.47 -14.43
C TRP A 87 -27.79 -18.82 -13.71
N HIS A 88 -26.61 -19.16 -13.21
CA HIS A 88 -26.44 -20.36 -12.39
C HIS A 88 -27.23 -20.26 -11.08
N MET A 89 -27.16 -19.14 -10.39
CA MET A 89 -27.89 -18.94 -9.14
C MET A 89 -29.41 -18.88 -9.36
N ALA A 90 -29.86 -18.17 -10.40
CA ALA A 90 -31.28 -18.16 -10.78
C ALA A 90 -31.78 -19.56 -11.16
N GLY A 91 -30.96 -20.33 -11.87
CA GLY A 91 -31.24 -21.72 -12.21
C GLY A 91 -31.31 -22.63 -10.97
N VAL A 92 -30.45 -22.41 -9.97
CA VAL A 92 -30.54 -23.11 -8.68
C VAL A 92 -31.82 -22.73 -7.96
N ALA A 93 -32.12 -21.45 -7.79
CA ALA A 93 -33.34 -21.01 -7.11
C ALA A 93 -34.60 -21.62 -7.75
N ALA A 94 -34.68 -21.60 -9.09
CA ALA A 94 -35.77 -22.23 -9.83
C ALA A 94 -35.84 -23.76 -9.61
N ARG A 95 -34.70 -24.46 -9.58
CA ARG A 95 -34.63 -25.90 -9.30
C ARG A 95 -35.06 -26.26 -7.88
N TYR A 96 -34.89 -25.36 -6.92
CA TYR A 96 -35.24 -25.56 -5.51
C TYR A 96 -36.64 -25.05 -5.13
N GLY A 97 -37.49 -24.72 -6.12
CA GLY A 97 -38.91 -24.47 -5.91
C GLY A 97 -39.33 -23.00 -5.92
N GLU A 98 -38.41 -22.08 -6.18
CA GLU A 98 -38.76 -20.67 -6.39
C GLU A 98 -39.46 -20.50 -7.75
N THR A 99 -40.60 -19.82 -7.76
CA THR A 99 -41.44 -19.64 -8.96
C THR A 99 -41.67 -18.16 -9.27
N GLY A 100 -42.07 -17.87 -10.51
CA GLY A 100 -42.33 -16.49 -10.95
C GLY A 100 -41.06 -15.64 -10.94
N ALA A 101 -41.11 -14.48 -10.27
CA ALA A 101 -40.01 -13.51 -10.24
C ALA A 101 -38.91 -13.84 -9.20
N ALA A 102 -39.20 -14.67 -8.20
CA ALA A 102 -38.30 -14.89 -7.07
C ALA A 102 -36.90 -15.44 -7.45
N PRO A 103 -36.74 -16.39 -8.40
CA PRO A 103 -35.42 -16.88 -8.80
C PRO A 103 -34.48 -15.79 -9.33
N TYR A 104 -35.02 -14.71 -9.87
CA TYR A 104 -34.26 -13.59 -10.43
C TYR A 104 -33.92 -12.53 -9.38
N LEU A 105 -34.70 -12.44 -8.30
CA LEU A 105 -34.48 -11.47 -7.22
C LEU A 105 -33.45 -11.95 -6.19
N ILE A 106 -33.34 -13.27 -5.98
CA ILE A 106 -32.39 -13.86 -5.04
C ILE A 106 -30.94 -13.45 -5.37
N PRO A 107 -30.43 -13.62 -6.61
CA PRO A 107 -29.07 -13.20 -6.95
C PRO A 107 -28.84 -11.70 -6.77
N VAL A 108 -29.82 -10.88 -7.13
CA VAL A 108 -29.74 -9.41 -6.98
C VAL A 108 -29.60 -9.00 -5.51
N SER A 109 -30.27 -9.71 -4.59
CA SER A 109 -30.14 -9.43 -3.16
C SER A 109 -28.74 -9.73 -2.61
N VAL A 110 -28.09 -10.79 -3.11
CA VAL A 110 -26.71 -11.16 -2.75
C VAL A 110 -25.73 -10.11 -3.28
N ASP A 111 -25.90 -9.69 -4.52
CA ASP A 111 -25.06 -8.65 -5.13
C ASP A 111 -25.23 -7.31 -4.40
N GLY A 112 -26.46 -6.94 -4.04
CA GLY A 112 -26.75 -5.75 -3.23
C GLY A 112 -26.02 -5.78 -1.88
N LEU A 113 -26.02 -6.94 -1.21
CA LEU A 113 -25.25 -7.13 0.02
C LEU A 113 -23.74 -6.93 -0.20
N VAL A 114 -23.17 -7.53 -1.25
CA VAL A 114 -21.75 -7.42 -1.58
C VAL A 114 -21.35 -5.98 -1.89
N VAL A 115 -22.17 -5.24 -2.66
CA VAL A 115 -21.93 -3.83 -3.00
C VAL A 115 -21.99 -2.96 -1.74
N VAL A 116 -23.05 -3.08 -0.94
CA VAL A 116 -23.21 -2.31 0.30
C VAL A 116 -22.09 -2.61 1.29
N ALA A 117 -21.71 -3.89 1.45
CA ALA A 117 -20.60 -4.28 2.31
C ALA A 117 -19.26 -3.70 1.82
N SER A 118 -19.02 -3.71 0.51
CA SER A 118 -17.80 -3.16 -0.10
C SER A 118 -17.68 -1.64 0.12
N VAL A 119 -18.77 -0.89 -0.09
CA VAL A 119 -18.82 0.56 0.17
C VAL A 119 -18.60 0.85 1.65
N CYS A 120 -19.29 0.11 2.54
CA CYS A 120 -19.09 0.22 3.98
C CYS A 120 -17.64 -0.02 4.38
N LEU A 121 -16.96 -1.00 3.78
CA LEU A 121 -15.58 -1.31 4.08
C LEU A 121 -14.63 -0.17 3.68
N VAL A 122 -14.86 0.45 2.53
CA VAL A 122 -14.08 1.60 2.03
C VAL A 122 -14.26 2.80 2.95
N GLU A 123 -15.51 3.15 3.28
CA GLU A 123 -15.86 4.22 4.22
C GLU A 123 -15.21 4.00 5.59
N LEU A 124 -15.31 2.78 6.12
CA LEU A 124 -14.80 2.44 7.44
C LEU A 124 -13.26 2.43 7.47
N ALA A 125 -12.61 1.98 6.40
CA ALA A 125 -11.16 2.05 6.25
C ALA A 125 -10.67 3.51 6.19
N GLY A 126 -11.40 4.39 5.48
CA GLY A 126 -11.14 5.82 5.45
C GLY A 126 -11.22 6.45 6.84
N ARG A 127 -12.32 6.21 7.57
CA ARG A 127 -12.55 6.74 8.93
C ARG A 127 -11.52 6.24 9.95
N ILE A 128 -11.12 4.98 9.87
CA ILE A 128 -10.07 4.44 10.76
C ILE A 128 -8.74 5.14 10.49
N ARG A 129 -8.39 5.40 9.21
CA ARG A 129 -7.14 6.08 8.84
C ARG A 129 -7.09 7.51 9.37
N THR A 130 -8.15 8.29 9.15
CA THR A 130 -8.22 9.68 9.62
C THR A 130 -8.13 9.79 11.14
N LEU A 131 -8.81 8.92 11.88
CA LEU A 131 -8.75 8.90 13.35
C LEU A 131 -7.38 8.43 13.87
N THR A 132 -6.73 7.49 13.17
CA THR A 132 -5.38 7.03 13.53
C THR A 132 -4.34 8.11 13.28
N GLU A 133 -4.46 8.86 12.18
CA GLU A 133 -3.60 10.00 11.86
C GLU A 133 -3.79 11.14 12.87
N ALA A 134 -5.05 11.48 13.23
CA ALA A 134 -5.35 12.48 14.24
C ALA A 134 -4.78 12.11 15.62
N ALA A 135 -5.00 10.87 16.08
CA ALA A 135 -4.45 10.40 17.35
C ALA A 135 -2.91 10.43 17.37
N SER A 136 -2.28 10.11 16.23
CA SER A 136 -0.82 10.13 16.09
C SER A 136 -0.27 11.57 16.08
N ALA A 137 -1.02 12.52 15.50
CA ALA A 137 -0.69 13.94 15.50
C ALA A 137 -0.83 14.55 16.91
N GLU A 138 -1.87 14.19 17.66
CA GLU A 138 -2.06 14.60 19.06
C GLU A 138 -0.92 14.10 19.95
N VAL A 139 -0.57 12.82 19.87
CA VAL A 139 0.58 12.27 20.62
C VAL A 139 1.89 12.98 20.24
N SER A 140 2.09 13.31 18.96
CA SER A 140 3.28 14.05 18.53
C SER A 140 3.30 15.48 19.05
N ALA A 141 2.14 16.14 19.14
CA ALA A 141 1.99 17.51 19.64
C ALA A 141 2.24 17.59 21.15
N THR A 142 1.78 16.61 21.94
CA THR A 142 2.05 16.53 23.38
C THR A 142 3.54 16.29 23.68
N VAL A 143 4.25 15.58 22.81
CA VAL A 143 5.69 15.33 22.93
C VAL A 143 6.54 16.51 22.48
N HIS A 144 6.02 17.37 21.59
CA HIS A 144 6.72 18.56 21.07
C HIS A 144 6.21 19.88 21.65
N GLN A 145 5.41 19.86 22.73
CA GLN A 145 5.00 21.08 23.40
C GLN A 145 6.27 21.76 23.94
N PRO A 146 6.65 22.96 23.47
CA PRO A 146 7.75 23.69 24.06
C PRO A 146 7.36 23.97 25.50
N THR A 147 8.21 23.58 26.45
CA THR A 147 8.18 24.11 27.81
C THR A 147 8.52 25.60 27.73
N THR A 148 7.58 26.43 27.28
CA THR A 148 7.49 27.81 27.75
C THR A 148 6.81 27.75 29.10
N ALA A 149 7.56 27.26 30.09
CA ALA A 149 7.35 27.71 31.46
C ALA A 149 7.58 29.22 31.40
N ALA A 150 6.49 29.98 31.45
CA ALA A 150 6.53 31.41 31.67
C ALA A 150 7.32 31.63 32.97
N VAL A 151 8.58 32.05 32.82
CA VAL A 151 9.31 32.69 33.91
C VAL A 151 8.66 34.06 34.01
N ASP A 152 7.80 34.23 35.00
CA ASP A 152 7.38 35.54 35.50
C ASP A 152 8.64 36.38 35.73
N PRO A 153 8.85 37.52 35.04
CA PRO A 153 9.82 38.49 35.51
C PRO A 153 9.18 39.17 36.72
N ALA A 154 9.70 38.85 37.91
CA ALA A 154 9.33 39.53 39.15
C ALA A 154 9.41 41.06 38.98
N PRO A 155 8.44 41.84 39.47
CA PRO A 155 8.49 43.30 39.40
C PRO A 155 9.63 43.84 40.28
N VAL A 156 10.62 44.48 39.66
CA VAL A 156 11.63 45.26 40.40
C VAL A 156 11.13 46.69 40.49
N GLU A 157 10.90 47.11 41.73
CA GLU A 157 10.46 48.44 42.17
C GLU A 157 11.53 49.52 41.86
N PRO A 158 11.17 50.72 41.36
CA PRO A 158 12.14 51.75 40.97
C PRO A 158 12.25 52.90 41.99
N ALA A 159 13.47 53.37 42.29
CA ALA A 159 13.85 54.77 42.61
C ALA A 159 15.27 54.87 43.24
N PRO A 160 15.95 56.04 43.26
CA PRO A 160 15.99 57.13 42.26
C PRO A 160 17.40 57.74 42.04
N ALA A 161 17.47 58.69 41.08
CA ALA A 161 18.44 59.78 40.91
C ALA A 161 19.87 59.42 40.45
N ALA A 162 20.61 60.23 39.70
CA ALA A 162 20.40 61.37 38.81
C ALA A 162 21.81 61.65 38.24
N ASP A 163 21.95 61.91 36.93
CA ASP A 163 22.77 63.01 36.38
C ASP A 163 22.86 62.94 34.84
N ASP A 164 22.67 64.12 34.25
CA ASP A 164 22.84 64.50 32.84
C ASP A 164 24.32 64.34 32.40
N THR A 165 24.73 64.08 31.15
CA THR A 165 24.52 64.80 29.86
C THR A 165 25.21 63.96 28.73
N PRO A 166 24.99 64.21 27.42
CA PRO A 166 25.00 63.21 26.34
C PRO A 166 26.23 63.24 25.40
N GLU A 167 26.56 62.11 24.74
CA GLU A 167 27.38 62.14 23.52
C GLU A 167 27.20 60.95 22.54
N LYS A 168 26.78 61.28 21.30
CA LYS A 168 27.02 60.69 19.96
C LYS A 168 26.37 59.35 19.47
N THR A 169 25.41 59.56 18.55
CA THR A 169 24.92 58.87 17.31
C THR A 169 25.79 57.81 16.59
N PRO A 170 25.33 57.12 15.49
CA PRO A 170 24.00 56.74 14.91
C PRO A 170 24.01 55.24 14.44
N PRO A 171 23.34 54.71 13.36
CA PRO A 171 22.12 55.06 12.56
C PRO A 171 21.14 53.87 12.30
N ALA A 172 19.91 54.14 11.83
CA ALA A 172 19.08 53.33 10.91
C ALA A 172 17.72 54.04 10.74
N VAL A 173 17.06 54.20 9.59
CA VAL A 173 16.54 53.16 8.68
C VAL A 173 16.16 53.86 7.36
N GLU A 174 16.56 53.33 6.20
CA GLU A 174 16.05 53.74 4.88
C GLU A 174 15.36 52.57 4.16
N ARG A 175 14.05 52.76 3.93
CA ARG A 175 13.22 52.40 2.75
C ARG A 175 13.03 50.92 2.35
N ALA A 176 11.81 50.44 2.55
CA ALA A 176 11.26 49.21 1.97
C ALA A 176 10.65 49.45 0.56
N LYS A 177 10.88 48.52 -0.38
CA LYS A 177 10.11 48.34 -1.63
C LYS A 177 9.68 46.87 -1.76
N PRO A 178 8.49 46.56 -2.32
CA PRO A 178 7.89 45.23 -2.27
C PRO A 178 8.30 44.37 -3.49
N THR A 179 8.65 43.10 -3.27
CA THR A 179 8.85 42.13 -4.35
C THR A 179 7.94 40.91 -4.18
N THR A 180 7.18 40.69 -5.26
CA THR A 180 6.23 39.61 -5.53
C THR A 180 6.87 38.21 -5.40
N ARG A 181 6.27 37.33 -4.58
CA ARG A 181 6.73 35.95 -4.36
C ARG A 181 6.18 35.00 -5.43
N ALA A 182 7.04 34.60 -6.37
CA ALA A 182 6.78 33.55 -7.34
C ALA A 182 6.66 32.15 -6.67
N VAL A 183 5.69 31.36 -7.13
CA VAL A 183 5.42 29.98 -6.72
C VAL A 183 6.50 29.03 -7.28
N ARG A 184 7.16 28.25 -6.41
CA ARG A 184 8.12 27.20 -6.81
C ARG A 184 7.44 25.82 -6.89
N PRO A 185 7.74 24.97 -7.90
CA PRO A 185 7.22 23.61 -8.00
C PRO A 185 7.91 22.65 -7.02
N ARG A 186 7.15 21.70 -6.47
CA ARG A 186 7.59 20.65 -5.54
C ARG A 186 8.48 19.62 -6.26
N SER A 187 9.77 19.54 -5.90
CA SER A 187 10.63 18.43 -6.32
C SER A 187 10.44 17.21 -5.41
N SER A 188 10.29 16.03 -6.01
CA SER A 188 10.20 14.75 -5.32
C SER A 188 11.53 14.42 -4.64
N ARG A 189 11.59 14.57 -3.31
CA ARG A 189 12.78 14.29 -2.51
C ARG A 189 13.05 12.78 -2.51
N ARG A 190 14.22 12.36 -3.00
CA ARG A 190 14.68 10.97 -2.98
C ARG A 190 14.83 10.50 -1.52
N PRO A 191 14.55 9.23 -1.18
CA PRO A 191 14.70 8.75 0.20
C PRO A 191 16.16 8.85 0.67
N PRO A 192 16.43 9.22 1.94
CA PRO A 192 17.77 9.50 2.45
C PRO A 192 18.78 8.35 2.29
N SER A 193 18.31 7.11 2.24
CA SER A 193 19.15 5.92 2.05
C SER A 193 19.67 5.78 0.62
N ALA A 194 18.89 6.19 -0.39
CA ALA A 194 19.31 6.15 -1.79
C ALA A 194 20.42 7.16 -2.08
N ASP A 195 20.40 8.32 -1.44
CA ASP A 195 21.45 9.34 -1.57
C ASP A 195 22.77 8.88 -0.92
N LYS A 196 22.69 8.20 0.24
CA LYS A 196 23.87 7.62 0.91
C LYS A 196 24.53 6.53 0.06
N VAL A 197 23.74 5.63 -0.51
CA VAL A 197 24.24 4.55 -1.39
C VAL A 197 24.87 5.14 -2.67
N ALA A 198 24.22 6.11 -3.30
CA ALA A 198 24.75 6.77 -4.50
C ALA A 198 26.08 7.49 -4.23
N LYS A 199 26.18 8.22 -3.10
CA LYS A 199 27.41 8.92 -2.70
C LYS A 199 28.54 7.95 -2.33
N ALA A 200 28.21 6.81 -1.71
CA ALA A 200 29.20 5.77 -1.39
C ALA A 200 29.73 5.08 -2.67
N ALA A 201 28.84 4.76 -3.61
CA ALA A 201 29.22 4.15 -4.89
C ALA A 201 30.10 5.08 -5.75
N ALA A 202 29.79 6.38 -5.79
CA ALA A 202 30.59 7.36 -6.55
C ALA A 202 32.01 7.55 -6.00
N ARG A 203 32.22 7.29 -4.70
CA ARG A 203 33.54 7.41 -4.05
C ARG A 203 34.40 6.14 -4.19
N MET A 204 33.82 5.02 -4.59
CA MET A 204 34.50 3.73 -4.68
C MET A 204 34.12 3.02 -5.99
N PRO A 205 34.63 3.51 -7.14
CA PRO A 205 34.39 2.86 -8.42
C PRO A 205 34.98 1.45 -8.40
N GLY A 206 34.15 0.43 -8.66
CA GLY A 206 34.57 -0.98 -8.73
C GLY A 206 34.57 -1.75 -7.39
N ALA A 207 34.15 -1.14 -6.28
CA ALA A 207 33.99 -1.86 -5.01
C ALA A 207 32.77 -2.81 -5.04
N THR A 208 32.87 -3.92 -4.30
CA THR A 208 31.78 -4.90 -4.15
C THR A 208 30.56 -4.28 -3.47
N VAL A 209 29.37 -4.85 -3.68
CA VAL A 209 28.13 -4.30 -3.13
C VAL A 209 28.17 -4.31 -1.59
N ALA A 210 28.84 -5.29 -0.99
CA ALA A 210 29.09 -5.38 0.44
C ALA A 210 29.90 -4.18 0.98
N ALA A 211 30.98 -3.80 0.30
CA ALA A 211 31.81 -2.66 0.69
C ALA A 211 31.05 -1.32 0.57
N ILE A 212 30.22 -1.18 -0.47
CA ILE A 212 29.38 0.01 -0.66
C ILE A 212 28.29 0.10 0.41
N ALA A 213 27.67 -1.03 0.77
CA ALA A 213 26.68 -1.12 1.84
C ALA A 213 27.26 -0.72 3.20
N ALA A 214 28.43 -1.27 3.54
CA ALA A 214 29.15 -0.94 4.77
C ALA A 214 29.48 0.56 4.86
N LYS A 215 29.97 1.17 3.77
CA LYS A 215 30.30 2.60 3.74
C LYS A 215 29.06 3.50 3.80
N ALA A 216 27.94 3.05 3.25
CA ALA A 216 26.66 3.78 3.28
C ALA A 216 25.89 3.58 4.61
N GLY A 217 26.31 2.63 5.46
CA GLY A 217 25.63 2.29 6.72
C GLY A 217 24.26 1.66 6.50
N VAL A 218 24.09 0.88 5.43
CA VAL A 218 22.83 0.19 5.08
C VAL A 218 23.07 -1.31 4.89
N SER A 219 22.00 -2.11 4.91
CA SER A 219 22.10 -3.53 4.57
C SER A 219 22.42 -3.75 3.10
N GLU A 220 23.08 -4.86 2.77
CA GLU A 220 23.42 -5.23 1.39
C GLU A 220 22.19 -5.31 0.48
N SER A 221 21.06 -5.82 0.97
CA SER A 221 19.79 -5.85 0.24
C SER A 221 19.30 -4.43 -0.12
N THR A 222 19.48 -3.47 0.80
CA THR A 222 19.15 -2.06 0.55
C THR A 222 20.11 -1.43 -0.47
N ALA A 223 21.40 -1.75 -0.40
CA ALA A 223 22.38 -1.30 -1.38
C ALA A 223 22.06 -1.84 -2.78
N ARG A 224 21.83 -3.16 -2.93
CA ARG A 224 21.45 -3.82 -4.20
C ARG A 224 20.20 -3.20 -4.85
N ARG A 225 19.27 -2.69 -4.03
CA ARG A 225 18.04 -2.02 -4.52
C ARG A 225 18.30 -0.66 -5.16
N TYR A 226 19.34 0.07 -4.75
CA TYR A 226 19.61 1.43 -5.19
C TYR A 226 20.87 1.59 -6.06
N LEU A 227 21.69 0.54 -6.18
CA LEU A 227 22.84 0.50 -7.09
C LEU A 227 22.40 0.26 -8.55
N PRO A 228 23.06 0.91 -9.53
CA PRO A 228 22.83 0.66 -10.95
C PRO A 228 23.16 -0.79 -11.32
N ALA A 229 22.44 -1.32 -12.33
CA ALA A 229 22.53 -2.73 -12.74
C ALA A 229 23.96 -3.16 -13.10
N SER A 230 24.78 -2.25 -13.67
CA SER A 230 26.17 -2.52 -14.04
C SER A 230 27.04 -2.98 -12.88
N VAL A 231 26.87 -2.40 -11.68
CA VAL A 231 27.65 -2.73 -10.49
C VAL A 231 27.21 -4.07 -9.89
N ARG A 232 25.93 -4.45 -10.08
CA ARG A 232 25.40 -5.75 -9.61
C ARG A 232 25.96 -6.91 -10.43
N THR A 233 26.01 -6.77 -11.75
CA THR A 233 26.54 -7.79 -12.66
C THR A 233 28.02 -8.08 -12.43
N SER A 234 28.82 -7.08 -12.04
CA SER A 234 30.23 -7.28 -11.72
C SER A 234 30.43 -8.13 -10.46
N ASP A 235 29.58 -7.96 -9.43
CA ASP A 235 29.66 -8.73 -8.19
C ASP A 235 29.21 -10.18 -8.41
N ASP A 236 28.11 -10.40 -9.16
CA ASP A 236 27.61 -11.74 -9.47
C ASP A 236 28.61 -12.56 -10.33
N ALA A 237 29.35 -11.90 -11.23
CA ALA A 237 30.42 -12.54 -12.02
C ALA A 237 31.63 -12.95 -11.17
N VAL A 238 32.01 -12.14 -10.17
CA VAL A 238 33.09 -12.46 -9.23
C VAL A 238 32.70 -13.64 -8.34
N VAL A 239 31.45 -13.70 -7.87
CA VAL A 239 30.94 -14.82 -7.04
C VAL A 239 30.83 -16.11 -7.86
N ALA A 240 30.40 -16.05 -9.12
CA ALA A 240 30.31 -17.23 -10.00
C ALA A 240 31.69 -17.83 -10.33
N SER A 241 32.73 -17.00 -10.46
CA SER A 241 34.10 -17.47 -10.72
C SER A 241 34.80 -18.09 -9.50
N ALA A 242 34.24 -17.93 -8.29
CA ALA A 242 34.84 -18.40 -7.03
C ALA A 242 34.28 -19.76 -6.55
N LEU A 243 33.31 -20.34 -7.26
CA LEU A 243 32.76 -21.67 -6.93
C LEU A 243 33.64 -22.77 -7.53
N PRO A 244 34.15 -23.74 -6.74
CA PRO A 244 34.93 -24.85 -7.27
C PRO A 244 34.05 -25.74 -8.15
N ALA A 245 34.50 -26.03 -9.38
CA ALA A 245 33.89 -27.01 -10.26
C ALA A 245 33.90 -28.38 -9.56
N SER A 246 32.72 -28.88 -9.19
CA SER A 246 32.58 -30.20 -8.57
C SER A 246 32.33 -31.28 -9.64
N PRO A 247 32.97 -32.46 -9.54
CA PRO A 247 33.04 -33.46 -10.62
C PRO A 247 31.97 -34.56 -10.50
N ALA A 248 31.96 -35.38 -11.55
CA ALA A 248 31.51 -36.77 -11.62
C ALA A 248 30.03 -37.04 -11.98
N ALA A 249 29.89 -37.44 -13.24
CA ALA A 249 28.89 -38.36 -13.72
C ALA A 249 28.90 -39.68 -12.93
N THR A 250 27.73 -40.29 -12.78
CA THR A 250 27.57 -41.72 -12.45
C THR A 250 26.56 -42.37 -13.41
N PRO A 251 26.77 -43.64 -13.79
CA PRO A 251 26.09 -44.28 -14.91
C PRO A 251 24.73 -44.87 -14.51
N VAL A 252 23.80 -44.92 -15.47
CA VAL A 252 22.51 -45.60 -15.31
C VAL A 252 22.69 -47.08 -15.63
N LEU A 253 22.47 -47.93 -14.61
CA LEU A 253 22.14 -49.34 -14.76
C LEU A 253 20.62 -49.43 -15.00
N ALA A 254 20.21 -50.05 -16.10
CA ALA A 254 18.86 -50.61 -16.23
C ALA A 254 18.93 -51.83 -17.15
N ASP A 255 18.73 -52.99 -16.55
CA ASP A 255 18.43 -54.26 -17.19
C ASP A 255 17.09 -54.75 -16.60
N ALA A 256 16.43 -55.65 -17.33
CA ALA A 256 15.15 -56.34 -17.05
C ALA A 256 13.83 -55.62 -17.41
N ALA A 257 13.36 -55.86 -18.65
CA ALA A 257 12.19 -56.70 -18.97
C ALA A 257 11.82 -56.61 -20.45
#